data_AF-A0A151MT13-F1
#
_entry.id   AF-A0A151MT13-F1
#
_cell.length_a   1.000
_cell.length_b   1.000
_cell.length_c   1.000
_cell.angle_alpha   90.00
_cell.angle_beta   90.00
_cell.angle_gamma   90.00
#
_symmetry.space_group_name_H-M   'P 1'
#
loop_
_entity.id
_entity.type
_entity.pdbx_description
1 polymer ?
#
loop_
_entity_poly.entity_id
_entity_poly.type
_entity_poly.pdbx_seq_one_letter_code
_entity_poly.pdbx_strand_id
1 'polypeptide(L)'
;MMRSKKEQAEAKVAALELRAQPGKKEGAYKEIKCLIAAEAEKTRVLDRLMVEETKKSRRREEKLQEMQKEMAEWRARYEEAQSQLKRVEMEKGHLEEQVQSLETHLEASSAREAATNAKRKQSQLQRLTLRQQIWTLEVENKTLQAASSQMATKGQDSGELEGPEVTSTATQTEEGPKAQAEEFGEAVQEDLEDGQE
;
A
#
# COMPACT_ATOMS: atom_id res chain seq x y z
N MET A 1 -52.25 17.49 38.76
CA MET A 1 -51.17 16.85 39.55
C MET A 1 -51.66 15.46 39.97
N MET A 2 -51.03 14.37 39.53
CA MET A 2 -51.37 13.02 39.99
C MET A 2 -50.61 12.73 41.30
N ARG A 3 -51.33 12.38 42.37
CA ARG A 3 -50.71 11.90 43.63
C ARG A 3 -49.98 10.58 43.35
N SER A 4 -48.80 10.40 43.92
CA SER A 4 -48.06 9.16 43.73
C SER A 4 -48.83 7.98 44.34
N LYS A 5 -48.65 6.75 43.83
CA LYS A 5 -49.32 5.56 44.39
C LYS A 5 -49.02 5.36 45.89
N LYS A 6 -47.86 5.81 46.34
CA LYS A 6 -47.46 5.82 47.76
C LYS A 6 -48.32 6.79 48.57
N GLU A 7 -48.44 8.03 48.09
CA GLU A 7 -49.23 9.08 48.72
C GLU A 7 -50.74 8.74 48.75
N GLN A 8 -51.24 8.05 47.72
CA GLN A 8 -52.60 7.53 47.70
C GLN A 8 -52.82 6.39 48.71
N ALA A 9 -51.81 5.53 48.92
CA ALA A 9 -51.89 4.45 49.91
C ALA A 9 -51.82 5.00 51.34
N GLU A 10 -50.92 5.95 51.60
CA GLU A 10 -50.82 6.65 52.89
C GLU A 10 -52.13 7.38 53.25
N ALA A 11 -52.73 8.09 52.28
CA ALA A 11 -54.02 8.74 52.47
C ALA A 11 -55.15 7.73 52.77
N LYS A 12 -55.13 6.54 52.17
CA LYS A 12 -56.11 5.47 52.45
C LYS A 12 -55.93 4.86 53.83
N VAL A 13 -54.69 4.65 54.27
CA VAL A 13 -54.38 4.15 55.62
C VAL A 13 -54.85 5.16 56.67
N ALA A 14 -54.55 6.45 56.48
CA ALA A 14 -54.97 7.52 57.38
C ALA A 14 -56.51 7.66 57.44
N ALA A 15 -57.19 7.52 56.30
CA ALA A 15 -58.66 7.56 56.25
C ALA A 15 -59.32 6.38 56.98
N LEU A 16 -58.72 5.19 56.90
CA LEU A 16 -59.19 4.02 57.65
C LEU A 16 -58.97 4.16 59.16
N GLU A 17 -57.87 4.79 59.56
CA GLU A 17 -57.54 5.05 60.96
C GLU A 17 -58.46 6.10 61.60
N LEU A 18 -58.85 7.12 60.84
CA LEU A 18 -59.88 8.09 61.26
C LEU A 18 -61.26 7.45 61.43
N ARG A 19 -61.60 6.43 60.63
CA ARG A 19 -62.88 5.71 60.73
C ARG A 19 -62.95 4.77 61.95
N ALA A 20 -61.80 4.40 62.50
CA ALA A 20 -61.68 3.54 63.68
C ALA A 20 -61.81 4.31 65.02
N GLN A 21 -62.08 5.62 64.98
CA GLN A 21 -62.25 6.40 66.21
C GLN A 21 -63.56 6.05 66.96
N PRO A 22 -63.50 5.89 68.30
CA PRO A 22 -64.60 5.36 69.10
C PRO A 22 -65.77 6.36 69.22
N GLY A 23 -66.84 6.11 68.46
CA GLY A 23 -68.14 6.76 68.63
C GLY A 23 -68.97 6.09 69.72
N LYS A 24 -69.41 6.87 70.71
CA LYS A 24 -70.05 6.41 71.95
C LYS A 24 -71.27 5.49 71.72
N LYS A 25 -71.21 4.30 72.35
CA LYS A 25 -72.32 3.38 72.75
C LYS A 25 -72.93 2.44 71.71
N GLU A 26 -72.12 1.63 71.03
CA GLU A 26 -72.63 0.38 70.45
C GLU A 26 -71.60 -0.76 70.56
N GLY A 27 -71.91 -1.76 71.41
CA GLY A 27 -71.21 -3.04 71.65
C GLY A 27 -69.75 -3.16 71.21
N ALA A 28 -68.82 -3.14 72.17
CA ALA A 28 -67.37 -3.34 72.01
C ALA A 28 -66.96 -4.49 71.06
N TYR A 29 -67.78 -5.53 70.93
CA TYR A 29 -67.55 -6.64 70.01
C TYR A 29 -67.63 -6.26 68.51
N LYS A 30 -68.52 -5.34 68.12
CA LYS A 30 -68.61 -4.86 66.73
C LYS A 30 -67.39 -4.01 66.37
N GLU A 31 -66.92 -3.19 67.30
CA GLU A 31 -65.73 -2.35 67.14
C GLU A 31 -64.46 -3.19 66.95
N ILE A 32 -64.29 -4.24 67.76
CA ILE A 32 -63.16 -5.19 67.63
C ILE A 32 -63.16 -5.86 66.25
N LYS A 33 -64.33 -6.28 65.72
CA LYS A 33 -64.43 -6.86 64.37
C LYS A 33 -64.02 -5.87 63.27
N CYS A 34 -64.44 -4.62 63.37
CA CYS A 34 -64.07 -3.58 62.42
C CYS A 34 -62.56 -3.32 62.44
N LEU A 35 -61.93 -3.31 63.62
CA LEU A 35 -60.49 -3.16 63.77
C LEU A 35 -59.73 -4.35 63.13
N ILE A 36 -60.15 -5.58 63.42
CA ILE A 36 -59.54 -6.79 62.82
C ILE A 36 -59.64 -6.76 61.28
N ALA A 37 -60.78 -6.35 60.73
CA ALA A 37 -60.97 -6.23 59.28
C ALA A 37 -60.09 -5.14 58.66
N ALA A 38 -59.96 -3.98 59.33
CA ALA A 38 -59.10 -2.89 58.88
C ALA A 38 -57.61 -3.30 58.92
N GLU A 39 -57.18 -4.00 59.96
CA GLU A 39 -55.81 -4.51 60.10
C GLU A 39 -55.49 -5.55 59.02
N ALA A 40 -56.39 -6.51 58.79
CA ALA A 40 -56.23 -7.50 57.73
C ALA A 40 -56.09 -6.86 56.33
N GLU A 41 -56.83 -5.78 56.06
CA GLU A 41 -56.71 -5.05 54.81
C GLU A 41 -55.39 -4.26 54.73
N LYS A 42 -54.92 -3.67 55.85
CA LYS A 42 -53.58 -3.03 55.91
C LYS A 42 -52.48 -4.03 55.55
N THR A 43 -52.51 -5.25 56.11
CA THR A 43 -51.53 -6.30 55.78
C THR A 43 -51.59 -6.68 54.31
N ARG A 44 -52.78 -6.86 53.73
CA ARG A 44 -52.93 -7.15 52.29
C ARG A 44 -52.38 -6.06 51.38
N VAL A 45 -52.60 -4.79 51.74
CA VAL A 45 -52.05 -3.65 50.99
C VAL A 45 -50.52 -3.62 51.08
N LEU A 46 -49.97 -3.90 52.27
CA LEU A 46 -48.52 -3.97 52.47
C LEU A 46 -47.89 -5.11 51.65
N ASP A 47 -48.49 -6.30 51.67
CA ASP A 47 -48.00 -7.46 50.89
C ASP A 47 -47.97 -7.15 49.39
N ARG A 48 -49.04 -6.53 48.86
CA ARG A 48 -49.09 -6.09 47.46
C ARG A 48 -48.00 -5.07 47.15
N LEU A 49 -47.75 -4.12 48.05
CA LEU A 49 -46.71 -3.12 47.88
C LEU A 49 -45.32 -3.76 47.85
N MET A 50 -45.04 -4.70 48.76
CA MET A 50 -43.76 -5.42 48.78
C MET A 50 -43.54 -6.23 47.49
N VAL A 51 -44.56 -6.95 47.01
CA VAL A 51 -44.49 -7.71 45.76
C VAL A 51 -44.24 -6.79 44.55
N GLU A 52 -44.87 -5.61 44.50
CA GLU A 52 -44.62 -4.67 43.41
C GLU A 52 -43.23 -4.02 43.50
N GLU A 53 -42.72 -3.74 44.71
CA GLU A 53 -41.37 -3.18 44.84
C GLU A 53 -40.29 -4.22 44.52
N THR A 54 -40.45 -5.49 44.89
CA THR A 54 -39.50 -6.55 44.49
C THR A 54 -39.47 -6.75 42.98
N LYS A 55 -40.63 -6.72 42.30
CA LYS A 55 -40.69 -6.75 40.83
C LYS A 55 -39.98 -5.56 40.20
N LYS A 56 -40.17 -4.35 40.73
CA LYS A 56 -39.46 -3.15 40.24
C LYS A 56 -37.97 -3.23 40.47
N SER A 57 -37.54 -3.67 41.65
CA SER A 57 -36.13 -3.85 41.99
C SER A 57 -35.47 -4.83 41.02
N ARG A 58 -36.12 -5.99 40.78
CA ARG A 58 -35.65 -6.97 39.82
C ARG A 58 -35.49 -6.40 38.41
N ARG A 59 -36.47 -5.64 37.91
CA ARG A 59 -36.37 -4.99 36.59
C ARG A 59 -35.23 -3.97 36.51
N ARG A 60 -34.98 -3.22 37.60
CA ARG A 60 -33.86 -2.27 37.67
C ARG A 60 -32.52 -3.01 37.64
N GLU A 61 -32.42 -4.12 38.36
CA GLU A 61 -31.23 -4.97 38.39
C GLU A 61 -30.95 -5.62 37.05
N GLU A 62 -31.95 -6.22 36.40
CA GLU A 62 -31.84 -6.79 35.06
C GLU A 62 -31.35 -5.74 34.04
N LYS A 63 -31.94 -4.52 34.07
CA LYS A 63 -31.49 -3.41 33.23
C LYS A 63 -30.05 -2.98 33.50
N LEU A 64 -29.64 -2.95 34.77
CA LEU A 64 -28.26 -2.60 35.14
C LEU A 64 -27.27 -3.66 34.64
N GLN A 65 -27.62 -4.94 34.77
CA GLN A 65 -26.80 -6.04 34.27
C GLN A 65 -26.65 -6.00 32.74
N GLU A 66 -27.74 -5.71 32.02
CA GLU A 66 -27.72 -5.53 30.56
C GLU A 66 -26.78 -4.39 30.15
N MET A 67 -26.90 -3.21 30.78
CA MET A 67 -26.00 -2.09 30.53
C MET A 67 -24.53 -2.43 30.84
N GLN A 68 -24.26 -3.16 31.93
CA GLN A 68 -22.91 -3.58 32.27
C GLN A 68 -22.32 -4.54 31.22
N LYS A 69 -23.14 -5.45 30.69
CA LYS A 69 -22.74 -6.36 29.62
C LYS A 69 -22.43 -5.59 28.34
N GLU A 70 -23.32 -4.68 27.92
CA GLU A 70 -23.08 -3.83 26.75
C GLU A 70 -21.79 -3.00 26.90
N MET A 71 -21.56 -2.41 28.07
CA MET A 71 -20.33 -1.66 28.34
C MET A 71 -19.06 -2.52 28.26
N ALA A 72 -19.13 -3.77 28.73
CA ALA A 72 -18.02 -4.71 28.62
C ALA A 72 -17.75 -5.11 27.16
N GLU A 73 -18.81 -5.38 26.38
CA GLU A 73 -18.69 -5.67 24.95
C GLU A 73 -18.12 -4.48 24.17
N TRP A 74 -18.59 -3.26 24.44
CA TRP A 74 -18.05 -2.04 23.83
C TRP A 74 -16.58 -1.84 24.17
N ARG A 75 -16.17 -2.08 25.42
CA ARG A 75 -14.76 -1.99 25.82
C ARG A 75 -13.91 -3.02 25.07
N ALA A 76 -14.37 -4.27 24.97
CA ALA A 76 -13.65 -5.31 24.25
C ALA A 76 -13.45 -4.94 22.76
N ARG A 77 -14.51 -4.47 22.09
CA ARG A 77 -14.43 -4.02 20.70
C ARG A 77 -13.51 -2.81 20.52
N TYR A 78 -13.54 -1.88 21.48
CA TYR A 78 -12.66 -0.71 21.46
C TYR A 78 -11.18 -1.11 21.56
N GLU A 79 -10.84 -2.01 22.48
CA GLU A 79 -9.46 -2.51 22.63
C GLU A 79 -9.00 -3.29 21.39
N GLU A 80 -9.89 -4.10 20.79
CA GLU A 80 -9.60 -4.80 19.53
C GLU A 80 -9.33 -3.80 18.40
N ALA A 81 -10.19 -2.79 18.24
CA ALA A 81 -10.02 -1.75 17.23
C ALA A 81 -8.71 -0.96 17.44
N GLN A 82 -8.36 -0.65 18.69
CA GLN A 82 -7.08 -0.02 19.04
C GLN A 82 -5.88 -0.91 18.69
N SER A 83 -5.97 -2.22 18.92
CA SER A 83 -4.92 -3.17 18.54
C SER A 83 -4.75 -3.26 17.02
N GLN A 84 -5.85 -3.30 16.28
CA GLN A 84 -5.84 -3.29 14.82
C GLN A 84 -5.26 -1.99 14.26
N LEU A 85 -5.64 -0.84 14.83
CA LEU A 85 -5.09 0.46 14.43
C LEU A 85 -3.57 0.50 14.58
N LYS A 86 -3.04 0.05 15.72
CA LYS A 86 -1.59 -0.02 15.95
C LYS A 86 -0.88 -0.93 14.95
N ARG A 87 -1.48 -2.06 14.56
CA ARG A 87 -0.91 -2.94 13.52
C ARG A 87 -0.83 -2.22 12.18
N VAL A 88 -1.92 -1.58 11.76
CA VAL A 88 -1.98 -0.84 10.51
C VAL A 88 -0.97 0.32 10.50
N GLU A 89 -0.79 1.02 11.62
CA GLU A 89 0.23 2.07 11.74
C GLU A 89 1.66 1.54 11.59
N MET A 90 1.97 0.37 12.17
CA MET A 90 3.28 -0.27 11.99
C MET A 90 3.50 -0.75 10.55
N GLU A 91 2.50 -1.38 9.94
CA GLU A 91 2.56 -1.82 8.54
C GLU A 91 2.72 -0.64 7.58
N LYS A 92 2.01 0.46 7.83
CA LYS A 92 2.16 1.71 7.09
C LYS A 92 3.59 2.23 7.18
N GLY A 93 4.17 2.33 8.38
CA GLY A 93 5.55 2.78 8.54
C GLY A 93 6.56 1.90 7.79
N HIS A 94 6.38 0.59 7.84
CA HIS A 94 7.22 -0.35 7.09
C HIS A 94 7.11 -0.18 5.57
N LEU A 95 5.89 0.03 5.06
CA LEU A 95 5.68 0.29 3.63
C LEU A 95 6.27 1.64 3.19
N GLU A 96 6.18 2.68 4.02
CA GLU A 96 6.82 3.97 3.75
C GLU A 96 8.34 3.83 3.63
N GLU A 97 8.97 3.06 4.52
CA GLU A 97 10.41 2.73 4.44
C GLU A 97 10.76 1.97 3.14
N GLN A 98 9.93 0.99 2.75
CA GLN A 98 10.14 0.24 1.50
C GLN A 98 10.03 1.15 0.27
N VAL A 99 9.03 2.04 0.23
CA VAL A 99 8.85 3.00 -0.87
C VAL A 99 10.06 3.91 -0.99
N GLN A 100 10.53 4.50 0.11
CA GLN A 100 11.74 5.35 0.10
C GLN A 100 12.99 4.60 -0.36
N SER A 101 13.13 3.33 0.05
CA SER A 101 14.25 2.48 -0.38
C SER A 101 14.21 2.21 -1.89
N LEU A 102 13.02 1.90 -2.43
CA LEU A 102 12.82 1.66 -3.86
C LEU A 102 13.05 2.93 -4.69
N GLU A 103 12.54 4.08 -4.25
CA GLU A 103 12.77 5.38 -4.89
C GLU A 103 14.27 5.67 -4.99
N THR A 104 15.00 5.54 -3.88
CA THR A 104 16.46 5.72 -3.86
C THR A 104 17.17 4.75 -4.82
N HIS A 105 16.73 3.49 -4.87
CA HIS A 105 17.30 2.51 -5.78
C HIS A 105 17.03 2.84 -7.25
N LEU A 106 15.83 3.30 -7.59
CA LEU A 106 15.46 3.71 -8.94
C LEU A 106 16.25 4.94 -9.38
N GLU A 107 16.41 5.94 -8.52
CA GLU A 107 17.24 7.12 -8.81
C GLU A 107 18.70 6.72 -9.06
N ALA A 108 19.27 5.85 -8.22
CA ALA A 108 20.61 5.32 -8.40
C ALA A 108 20.75 4.47 -9.69
N SER A 109 19.69 3.75 -10.09
CA SER A 109 19.66 3.01 -11.35
C SER A 109 19.65 3.96 -12.55
N SER A 110 18.80 4.98 -12.51
CA SER A 110 18.71 6.02 -13.55
C SER A 110 20.05 6.76 -13.74
N ALA A 111 20.70 7.15 -12.64
CA ALA A 111 22.02 7.79 -12.69
C ALA A 111 23.10 6.86 -13.31
N ARG A 112 23.09 5.57 -12.97
CA ARG A 112 24.00 4.58 -13.57
C ARG A 112 23.75 4.42 -15.06
N GLU A 113 22.49 4.32 -15.47
CA GLU A 113 22.13 4.21 -16.88
C GLU A 113 22.61 5.43 -17.67
N ALA A 114 22.34 6.64 -17.18
CA ALA A 114 22.80 7.89 -17.79
C ALA A 114 24.33 7.90 -17.96
N ALA A 115 25.09 7.46 -16.96
CA ALA A 115 26.54 7.35 -17.03
C ALA A 115 27.01 6.33 -18.09
N THR A 116 26.36 5.16 -18.18
CA THR A 116 26.70 4.16 -19.21
C THR A 116 26.37 4.65 -20.62
N ASN A 117 25.26 5.37 -20.79
CA ASN A 117 24.85 5.97 -22.06
C ASN A 117 25.83 7.06 -22.50
N ALA A 118 26.26 7.93 -21.58
CA ALA A 118 27.30 8.93 -21.85
C ALA A 118 28.63 8.28 -22.30
N LYS A 119 29.06 7.23 -21.59
CA LYS A 119 30.27 6.46 -21.96
C LYS A 119 30.12 5.80 -23.33
N ARG A 120 28.94 5.24 -23.65
CA ARG A 120 28.65 4.65 -24.97
C ARG A 120 28.78 5.69 -26.08
N LYS A 121 28.17 6.87 -25.91
CA LYS A 121 28.26 8.00 -26.86
C LYS A 121 29.71 8.45 -27.05
N GLN A 122 30.47 8.57 -25.96
CA GLN A 122 31.90 8.90 -26.03
C GLN A 122 32.70 7.86 -26.85
N SER A 123 32.51 6.57 -26.58
CA SER A 123 33.16 5.49 -27.33
C SER A 123 32.79 5.48 -28.82
N GLN A 124 31.54 5.81 -29.15
CA GLN A 124 31.09 5.95 -30.54
C GLN A 124 31.81 7.10 -31.25
N LEU A 125 31.91 8.27 -30.60
CA LEU A 125 32.66 9.40 -31.14
C LEU A 125 34.14 9.05 -31.35
N GLN A 126 34.80 8.42 -30.37
CA GLN A 126 36.19 7.97 -30.53
C GLN A 126 36.37 7.01 -31.71
N ARG A 127 35.43 6.06 -31.88
CA ARG A 127 35.46 5.12 -33.01
C ARG A 127 35.35 5.85 -34.36
N LEU A 128 34.48 6.85 -34.48
CA LEU A 128 34.35 7.65 -35.70
C LEU A 128 35.64 8.42 -36.00
N THR A 129 36.23 9.07 -34.98
CA THR A 129 37.50 9.78 -35.13
C THR A 129 38.63 8.87 -35.62
N LEU A 130 38.76 7.67 -35.03
CA LEU A 130 39.78 6.70 -35.45
C LEU A 130 39.55 6.21 -36.89
N ARG A 131 38.30 5.97 -37.29
CA ARG A 131 37.97 5.58 -38.68
C ARG A 131 38.38 6.67 -39.67
N GLN A 132 38.14 7.94 -39.35
CA GLN A 132 38.57 9.05 -40.19
C GLN A 132 40.10 9.12 -40.30
N GLN A 133 40.82 8.94 -39.18
CA GLN A 133 42.29 8.94 -39.20
C GLN A 133 42.87 7.79 -40.03
N ILE A 134 42.32 6.57 -39.89
CA ILE A 134 42.72 5.42 -40.70
C ILE A 134 42.52 5.72 -42.19
N TRP A 135 41.35 6.27 -42.55
CA TRP A 135 41.06 6.62 -43.94
C TRP A 135 42.04 7.65 -44.51
N THR A 136 42.36 8.72 -43.75
CA THR A 136 43.35 9.72 -44.17
C THR A 136 44.72 9.09 -44.40
N LEU A 137 45.17 8.24 -43.47
CA LEU A 137 46.46 7.53 -43.58
C LEU A 137 46.47 6.57 -44.77
N GLU A 138 45.36 5.89 -45.08
CA GLU A 138 45.24 5.03 -46.26
C GLU A 138 45.38 5.82 -47.57
N VAL A 139 44.78 7.01 -47.64
CA VAL A 139 44.90 7.92 -48.80
C VAL A 139 46.34 8.43 -48.94
N GLU A 140 46.98 8.84 -47.85
CA GLU A 140 48.38 9.27 -47.84
C GLU A 140 49.31 8.14 -48.29
N ASN A 141 49.11 6.92 -47.77
CA ASN A 141 49.92 5.75 -48.14
C ASN A 141 49.78 5.40 -49.63
N LYS A 142 48.56 5.39 -50.17
CA LYS A 142 48.32 5.22 -51.62
C LYS A 142 49.04 6.27 -52.47
N THR A 143 49.05 7.52 -52.00
CA THR A 143 49.73 8.63 -52.68
C THR A 143 51.26 8.44 -52.68
N LEU A 144 51.82 8.06 -51.53
CA LEU A 144 53.25 7.76 -51.40
C LEU A 144 53.67 6.57 -52.27
N GLN A 145 52.85 5.51 -52.32
CA GLN A 145 53.10 4.35 -53.16
C GLN A 145 53.12 4.73 -54.65
N ALA A 146 52.15 5.53 -55.12
CA ALA A 146 52.13 6.02 -56.49
C ALA A 146 53.37 6.87 -56.84
N ALA A 147 53.78 7.77 -55.94
CA ALA A 147 54.99 8.57 -56.11
C ALA A 147 56.26 7.69 -56.16
N SER A 148 56.34 6.67 -55.31
CA SER A 148 57.44 5.71 -55.31
C SER A 148 57.51 4.91 -56.61
N SER A 149 56.38 4.39 -57.10
CA SER A 149 56.31 3.69 -58.39
C SER A 149 56.76 4.57 -59.55
N GLN A 150 56.37 5.85 -59.57
CA GLN A 150 56.84 6.79 -60.60
C GLN A 150 58.37 7.00 -60.55
N MET A 151 58.96 7.15 -59.37
CA MET A 151 60.40 7.31 -59.24
C MET A 151 61.17 6.07 -59.67
N ALA A 152 60.67 4.85 -59.39
CA ALA A 152 61.30 3.61 -59.80
C ALA A 152 61.40 3.47 -61.34
N THR A 153 60.33 3.85 -62.07
CA THR A 153 60.34 3.81 -63.55
C THR A 153 61.33 4.78 -64.19
N LYS A 154 61.71 5.86 -63.48
CA LYS A 154 62.66 6.87 -63.99
C LYS A 154 64.13 6.46 -63.85
N GLY A 155 64.42 5.41 -63.08
CA GLY A 155 65.79 4.92 -62.83
C GLY A 155 66.27 3.78 -63.73
N GLN A 156 65.41 3.21 -64.59
CA GLN A 156 65.75 2.06 -65.44
C GLN A 156 66.04 2.38 -66.92
N ASP A 157 66.14 3.65 -67.31
CA ASP A 157 66.33 4.04 -68.72
C ASP A 157 67.74 4.56 -69.06
N SER A 158 68.80 3.99 -68.48
CA SER A 158 70.18 4.29 -68.89
C SER A 158 71.12 3.12 -68.60
N GLY A 159 71.21 2.18 -69.54
CA GLY A 159 72.32 1.21 -69.59
C GLY A 159 71.91 -0.23 -69.91
N GLU A 160 71.50 -0.45 -71.15
CA GLU A 160 71.81 -1.62 -72.00
C GLU A 160 72.18 -2.93 -71.27
N LEU A 161 71.26 -3.90 -71.26
CA LEU A 161 71.64 -5.31 -71.29
C LEU A 161 70.56 -6.16 -71.97
N GLU A 162 70.90 -6.50 -73.20
CA GLU A 162 70.29 -7.44 -74.12
C GLU A 162 70.38 -8.86 -73.54
N GLY A 163 69.26 -9.60 -73.50
CA GLY A 163 69.26 -11.03 -73.16
C GLY A 163 67.85 -11.63 -73.07
N PRO A 164 67.60 -12.82 -73.64
CA PRO A 164 66.29 -13.16 -74.19
C PRO A 164 65.38 -13.95 -73.23
N GLU A 165 64.08 -13.69 -73.39
CA GLU A 165 63.02 -14.68 -73.61
C GLU A 165 63.07 -15.98 -72.77
N VAL A 166 62.27 -16.05 -71.70
CA VAL A 166 61.65 -17.32 -71.29
C VAL A 166 60.22 -17.06 -70.80
N THR A 167 59.28 -17.48 -71.63
CA THR A 167 57.88 -17.79 -71.31
C THR A 167 57.75 -18.66 -70.06
N SER A 168 56.86 -18.29 -69.14
CA SER A 168 56.24 -19.25 -68.23
C SER A 168 54.80 -18.83 -67.93
N THR A 169 53.92 -19.39 -68.74
CA THR A 169 52.54 -19.74 -68.39
C THR A 169 52.50 -20.61 -67.13
N ALA A 170 51.78 -20.16 -66.10
CA ALA A 170 51.26 -21.04 -65.06
C ALA A 170 49.89 -20.53 -64.62
N THR A 171 48.87 -21.05 -65.29
CA THR A 171 47.49 -21.07 -64.87
C THR A 171 47.37 -21.93 -63.61
N GLN A 172 46.89 -21.39 -62.50
CA GLN A 172 46.07 -22.20 -61.60
C GLN A 172 45.06 -21.36 -60.83
N THR A 173 43.82 -21.73 -61.10
CA THR A 173 42.53 -21.38 -60.51
C THR A 173 42.55 -21.54 -58.99
N GLU A 174 42.17 -20.49 -58.25
CA GLU A 174 41.72 -20.65 -56.86
C GLU A 174 40.29 -20.11 -56.75
N GLU A 175 39.40 -21.02 -56.36
CA GLU A 175 37.98 -20.82 -56.17
C GLU A 175 37.68 -19.85 -55.02
N GLY A 176 36.84 -18.84 -55.32
CA GLY A 176 35.75 -18.38 -54.46
C GLY A 176 36.07 -17.71 -53.12
N PRO A 177 35.52 -16.50 -52.93
CA PRO A 177 34.60 -16.33 -51.81
C PRO A 177 33.24 -15.90 -52.32
N LYS A 178 32.30 -16.84 -52.22
CA LYS A 178 30.87 -16.63 -52.41
C LYS A 178 30.33 -16.02 -51.11
N ALA A 179 29.76 -14.84 -51.26
CA ALA A 179 28.68 -14.25 -50.45
C ALA A 179 28.89 -14.18 -48.93
N GLN A 180 29.03 -12.94 -48.43
CA GLN A 180 28.14 -12.37 -47.40
C GLN A 180 28.44 -10.87 -47.31
N ALA A 181 27.87 -10.15 -48.28
CA ALA A 181 27.81 -8.68 -48.32
C ALA A 181 26.33 -8.29 -48.37
N GLU A 182 25.63 -8.59 -47.28
CA GLU A 182 24.24 -8.22 -46.95
C GLU A 182 24.11 -8.72 -45.51
N GLU A 183 24.38 -7.91 -44.50
CA GLU A 183 23.33 -7.36 -43.64
C GLU A 183 23.99 -6.43 -42.60
N PHE A 184 24.24 -5.16 -42.96
CA PHE A 184 24.65 -4.13 -41.99
C PHE A 184 23.88 -2.82 -42.20
N GLY A 185 22.66 -2.93 -42.71
CA GLY A 185 21.87 -1.79 -43.15
C GLY A 185 20.44 -1.79 -42.64
N GLU A 186 20.15 -2.22 -41.41
CA GLU A 186 18.85 -1.96 -40.77
C GLU A 186 18.90 -2.32 -39.27
N ALA A 187 19.31 -1.36 -38.44
CA ALA A 187 19.00 -1.31 -36.99
C ALA A 187 19.58 -0.01 -36.37
N VAL A 188 19.24 1.14 -36.94
CA VAL A 188 19.45 2.45 -36.29
C VAL A 188 18.23 3.31 -36.55
N GLN A 189 17.03 2.86 -36.15
CA GLN A 189 15.87 3.75 -36.04
C GLN A 189 14.74 3.15 -35.20
N GLU A 190 14.95 3.13 -33.89
CA GLU A 190 13.99 2.94 -32.79
C GLU A 190 14.95 2.74 -31.59
N ASP A 191 15.21 3.72 -30.72
CA ASP A 191 14.28 4.26 -29.75
C ASP A 191 14.74 5.67 -29.37
N LEU A 192 13.92 6.67 -29.72
CA LEU A 192 14.12 8.04 -29.26
C LEU A 192 12.77 8.74 -29.13
N GLU A 193 11.77 8.06 -28.57
CA GLU A 193 10.46 8.68 -28.31
C GLU A 193 9.74 8.28 -27.01
N ASP A 194 10.26 7.35 -26.19
CA ASP A 194 9.66 7.04 -24.89
C ASP A 194 10.39 7.77 -23.75
N GLY A 195 10.01 9.03 -23.51
CA GLY A 195 10.59 9.84 -22.44
C GLY A 195 9.86 11.15 -22.12
N GLN A 196 8.56 11.23 -22.38
CA GLN A 196 7.70 12.32 -21.89
C GLN A 196 6.36 11.76 -21.39
N GLU A 197 6.34 11.23 -20.17
CA GLU A 197 5.19 11.30 -19.25
C GLU A 197 5.68 11.56 -17.82
#